data_AF-A0A935QIV9-F1
#
_entry.id   AF-A0A935QIV9-F1
#
_cell.length_a   1.000
_cell.length_b   1.000
_cell.length_c   1.000
_cell.angle_alpha   90.00
_cell.angle_beta   90.00
_cell.angle_gamma   90.00
#
_symmetry.space_group_name_H-M   'P 1'
#
loop_
_entity.id
_entity.type
_entity.pdbx_description
1 polymer ?
#
loop_
_entity_poly.entity_id
_entity_poly.type
_entity_poly.pdbx_seq_one_letter_code
_entity_poly.pdbx_strand_id
1 'polypeptide(L)'
;MKHHRNHLSLATISLSAVSVASVVAIGMFGGAGAATAASTPSPPTASSTLSPTAPARSGTALPPAAASLTAAEKADLAFSRDEERMARDLYQLFANTYDQARPFSNIVRSEQQHFDVLGSMLVRYGVADPAAGKPAGQYANAEIQKLYDAWAAKGKTSLTAAYAVGVELEKADIADLKEILTRTSAADLKVVYTNLLKGSENHLRAYTAASQGTTGGKQQGQQGQGRWGQQGQRQGKGGQQRMSGQQGGQGQGGGYGRTGQRPADCPVTSAT
;
A
#
# COMPACT_ATOMS: atom_id res chain seq x y z
N MET A 1 -0.78 31.58 -17.83
CA MET A 1 -1.29 30.55 -16.90
C MET A 1 -0.07 29.88 -16.27
N LYS A 2 0.17 30.11 -14.98
CA LYS A 2 1.39 29.65 -14.29
C LYS A 2 1.31 28.15 -14.07
N HIS A 3 2.16 27.39 -14.76
CA HIS A 3 2.43 25.98 -14.43
C HIS A 3 3.09 25.93 -13.06
N HIS A 4 2.33 25.70 -12.00
CA HIS A 4 2.88 25.32 -10.71
C HIS A 4 3.31 23.86 -10.78
N ARG A 5 4.50 23.62 -11.35
CA ARG A 5 5.25 22.36 -11.21
C ARG A 5 5.88 22.32 -9.81
N ASN A 6 5.14 21.83 -8.82
CA ASN A 6 5.68 21.50 -7.48
C ASN A 6 5.35 20.04 -7.13
N HIS A 7 5.89 19.09 -7.88
CA HIS A 7 6.05 17.70 -7.42
C HIS A 7 7.55 17.40 -7.47
N LEU A 8 8.27 17.85 -6.46
CA LEU A 8 9.69 17.56 -6.27
C LEU A 8 9.87 16.98 -4.87
N SER A 9 9.42 15.74 -4.70
CA SER A 9 10.26 14.70 -4.13
C SER A 9 9.75 13.34 -4.61
N LEU A 10 10.66 12.67 -5.30
CA LEU A 10 10.98 11.26 -5.22
C LEU A 10 12.48 11.33 -4.94
N ALA A 11 12.87 11.27 -3.67
CA ALA A 11 14.19 11.66 -3.18
C ALA A 11 15.35 11.07 -4.02
N THR A 12 15.87 11.85 -4.98
CA THR A 12 17.07 11.62 -5.80
C THR A 12 17.59 10.18 -5.83
N ILE A 13 16.82 9.23 -6.37
CA ILE A 13 17.36 7.90 -6.66
C ILE A 13 18.10 8.02 -7.98
N SER A 14 19.43 8.09 -7.91
CA SER A 14 20.30 7.95 -9.07
C SER A 14 20.07 6.58 -9.70
N LEU A 15 19.18 6.54 -10.70
CA LEU A 15 19.06 5.42 -11.62
C LEU A 15 20.36 5.37 -12.43
N SER A 16 21.31 4.53 -12.03
CA SER A 16 22.41 4.12 -12.91
C SER A 16 21.79 3.30 -14.04
N ALA A 17 21.50 3.97 -15.16
CA ALA A 17 20.87 3.36 -16.32
C ALA A 17 21.76 2.28 -16.95
N VAL A 18 21.28 1.04 -16.99
CA VAL A 18 21.72 0.06 -17.99
C VAL A 18 20.81 0.26 -19.19
N SER A 19 21.35 0.89 -20.24
CA SER A 19 20.63 1.17 -21.48
C SER A 19 20.31 -0.13 -22.22
N VAL A 20 19.03 -0.45 -22.39
CA VAL A 20 18.57 -1.37 -23.42
C VAL A 20 17.72 -0.57 -24.40
N ALA A 21 18.27 -0.32 -25.57
CA ALA A 21 17.57 0.34 -26.66
C ALA A 21 16.52 -0.61 -27.25
N SER A 22 15.29 -0.14 -27.43
CA SER A 22 14.36 -0.75 -28.36
C SER A 22 13.57 0.33 -29.08
N VAL A 23 13.78 0.33 -30.39
CA VAL A 23 13.12 1.10 -31.44
C VAL A 23 11.70 0.60 -31.63
N VAL A 24 10.80 1.47 -32.11
CA VAL A 24 9.54 1.25 -32.89
C VAL A 24 8.45 2.19 -32.37
N ALA A 25 7.58 2.82 -33.15
CA ALA A 25 7.57 3.37 -34.51
C ALA A 25 6.34 4.32 -34.53
N ILE A 26 6.44 5.42 -35.27
CA ILE A 26 5.43 6.49 -35.34
C ILE A 26 4.21 6.02 -36.15
N GLY A 27 3.00 6.24 -35.62
CA GLY A 27 1.74 6.12 -36.36
C GLY A 27 0.83 7.32 -36.06
N MET A 28 0.74 8.25 -37.01
CA MET A 28 -0.22 9.35 -37.04
C MET A 28 -1.57 8.90 -37.61
N PHE A 29 -2.69 9.35 -37.00
CA PHE A 29 -4.00 9.63 -37.61
C PHE A 29 -4.81 10.35 -36.49
N GLY A 30 -5.36 11.55 -36.59
CA GLY A 30 -5.98 12.23 -37.72
C GLY A 30 -7.51 12.09 -37.60
N GLY A 31 -8.22 13.09 -37.07
CA GLY A 31 -9.69 13.08 -37.03
C GLY A 31 -10.33 14.09 -36.08
N ALA A 32 -10.62 15.29 -36.60
CA ALA A 32 -11.46 16.30 -35.98
C ALA A 32 -12.95 15.99 -36.20
N GLY A 33 -13.80 16.32 -35.23
CA GLY A 33 -15.26 16.31 -35.37
C GLY A 33 -15.88 17.30 -34.42
N ALA A 34 -16.40 18.40 -34.96
CA ALA A 34 -17.02 19.50 -34.23
C ALA A 34 -18.55 19.48 -34.39
N ALA A 35 -19.20 19.97 -33.32
CA ALA A 35 -20.51 20.66 -33.26
C ALA A 35 -21.79 19.92 -33.67
N THR A 36 -22.82 20.04 -32.83
CA THR A 36 -24.02 20.85 -33.13
C THR A 36 -24.83 21.10 -31.85
N ALA A 37 -25.50 22.25 -31.82
CA ALA A 37 -26.11 22.87 -30.66
C ALA A 37 -27.63 22.65 -30.59
N ALA A 38 -28.14 22.81 -29.37
CA ALA A 38 -29.38 23.50 -28.94
C ALA A 38 -30.75 23.09 -29.53
N SER A 39 -31.70 22.88 -28.61
CA SER A 39 -33.12 23.23 -28.79
C SER A 39 -33.76 23.54 -27.43
N THR A 40 -34.19 24.79 -27.26
CA THR A 40 -35.23 25.27 -26.32
C THR A 40 -36.47 25.66 -27.17
N PRO A 41 -37.71 25.65 -26.64
CA PRO A 41 -38.23 26.81 -25.89
C PRO A 41 -39.30 26.56 -24.78
N SER A 42 -39.21 27.38 -23.71
CA SER A 42 -40.16 28.24 -22.94
C SER A 42 -41.67 27.87 -22.69
N PRO A 43 -42.47 28.68 -21.93
CA PRO A 43 -42.92 28.42 -20.55
C PRO A 43 -44.47 28.45 -20.37
N PRO A 44 -45.00 28.50 -19.12
CA PRO A 44 -45.78 29.70 -18.78
C PRO A 44 -45.62 30.28 -17.34
N THR A 45 -45.90 31.59 -17.28
CA THR A 45 -46.29 32.51 -16.18
C THR A 45 -47.34 31.94 -15.20
N ALA A 46 -47.55 32.38 -13.94
CA ALA A 46 -47.46 33.72 -13.34
C ALA A 46 -47.40 33.67 -11.79
N SER A 47 -46.85 34.76 -11.23
CA SER A 47 -47.05 35.46 -9.95
C SER A 47 -47.91 34.86 -8.82
N SER A 48 -47.37 34.90 -7.60
CA SER A 48 -48.05 35.49 -6.43
C SER A 48 -47.12 35.76 -5.25
N THR A 49 -47.44 36.85 -4.59
CA THR A 49 -46.74 37.65 -3.58
C THR A 49 -46.77 37.09 -2.16
N LEU A 50 -45.76 37.48 -1.36
CA LEU A 50 -45.81 38.06 0.00
C LEU A 50 -44.78 37.45 0.98
N SER A 51 -43.90 38.34 1.46
CA SER A 51 -43.13 38.17 2.71
C SER A 51 -44.04 37.99 3.91
N PRO A 52 -43.56 37.27 4.94
CA PRO A 52 -43.45 37.92 6.23
C PRO A 52 -42.10 37.68 6.92
N THR A 53 -41.55 38.76 7.46
CA THR A 53 -40.45 38.79 8.43
C THR A 53 -40.85 38.00 9.68
N ALA A 54 -40.03 37.02 10.07
CA ALA A 54 -40.05 36.37 11.38
C ALA A 54 -38.60 36.23 11.89
N PRO A 55 -38.37 36.31 13.21
CA PRO A 55 -37.07 36.69 13.77
C PRO A 55 -36.03 35.58 13.67
N ALA A 56 -34.78 35.99 13.45
CA ALA A 56 -33.60 35.14 13.43
C ALA A 56 -33.50 34.35 14.75
N ARG A 57 -33.79 33.05 14.68
CA ARG A 57 -33.34 32.10 15.70
C ARG A 57 -31.86 31.88 15.45
N SER A 58 -31.04 32.23 16.44
CA SER A 58 -29.61 31.92 16.50
C SER A 58 -29.43 30.41 16.31
N GLY A 59 -29.21 30.01 15.06
CA GLY A 59 -28.80 28.66 14.72
C GLY A 59 -27.43 28.45 15.32
N THR A 60 -27.34 27.49 16.24
CA THR A 60 -26.07 26.87 16.58
C THR A 60 -25.38 26.52 15.27
N ALA A 61 -24.24 27.17 14.99
CA ALA A 61 -23.51 26.97 13.75
C ALA A 61 -23.29 25.47 13.55
N LEU A 62 -23.77 24.96 12.41
CA LEU A 62 -23.36 23.64 11.93
C LEU A 62 -21.83 23.55 12.01
N PRO A 63 -21.25 22.39 12.39
CA PRO A 63 -19.81 22.22 12.29
C PRO A 63 -19.35 22.63 10.88
N PRO A 64 -18.18 23.28 10.76
CA PRO A 64 -17.73 23.78 9.47
C PRO A 64 -17.77 22.65 8.45
N ALA A 65 -18.32 22.94 7.26
CA ALA A 65 -18.15 22.09 6.09
C ALA A 65 -16.68 21.66 6.04
N ALA A 66 -16.42 20.35 5.90
CA ALA A 66 -15.06 19.82 5.84
C ALA A 66 -14.22 20.75 4.98
N ALA A 67 -13.19 21.36 5.57
CA ALA A 67 -12.39 22.37 4.89
C ALA A 67 -11.96 21.79 3.54
N SER A 68 -12.35 22.46 2.46
CA SER A 68 -12.03 21.99 1.12
C SER A 68 -10.51 21.92 0.99
N LEU A 69 -9.97 20.78 0.57
CA LEU A 69 -8.54 20.63 0.33
C LEU A 69 -8.02 21.68 -0.65
N THR A 70 -6.82 22.18 -0.38
CA THR A 70 -6.05 22.96 -1.34
C THR A 70 -5.72 22.12 -2.58
N ALA A 71 -5.38 22.78 -3.70
CA ALA A 71 -4.95 22.07 -4.91
C ALA A 71 -3.72 21.19 -4.65
N ALA A 72 -2.81 21.63 -3.78
CA ALA A 72 -1.64 20.85 -3.38
C ALA A 72 -2.04 19.58 -2.62
N GLU A 73 -2.88 19.69 -1.57
CA GLU A 73 -3.33 18.52 -0.80
C GLU A 73 -4.11 17.51 -1.67
N LYS A 74 -4.89 17.98 -2.65
CA LYS A 74 -5.56 17.08 -3.61
C LYS A 74 -4.57 16.34 -4.50
N ALA A 75 -3.53 17.04 -4.97
CA ALA A 75 -2.50 16.44 -5.80
C ALA A 75 -1.68 15.41 -5.00
N ASP A 76 -1.45 15.66 -3.71
CA ASP A 76 -0.73 14.75 -2.81
C ASP A 76 -1.53 13.51 -2.51
N LEU A 77 -2.82 13.69 -2.25
CA LEU A 77 -3.71 12.57 -2.02
C LEU A 77 -3.79 11.65 -3.25
N ALA A 78 -3.83 12.22 -4.44
CA ALA A 78 -3.76 11.44 -5.68
C ALA A 78 -2.37 10.80 -5.87
N PHE A 79 -1.30 11.51 -5.58
CA PHE A 79 0.07 10.98 -5.67
C PHE A 79 0.26 9.78 -4.75
N SER A 80 -0.02 9.92 -3.45
CA SER A 80 0.09 8.82 -2.47
C SER A 80 -0.79 7.64 -2.84
N ARG A 81 -1.99 7.87 -3.41
CA ARG A 81 -2.85 6.77 -3.86
C ARG A 81 -2.17 5.92 -4.94
N ASP A 82 -1.53 6.57 -5.90
CA ASP A 82 -0.87 5.89 -7.02
C ASP A 82 0.46 5.25 -6.58
N GLU A 83 1.15 5.85 -5.60
CA GLU A 83 2.39 5.33 -5.00
C GLU A 83 2.15 4.06 -4.16
N GLU A 84 1.18 4.08 -3.24
CA GLU A 84 0.81 2.90 -2.43
C GLU A 84 0.33 1.74 -3.30
N ARG A 85 -0.38 2.05 -4.39
CA ARG A 85 -0.75 1.07 -5.40
C ARG A 85 0.46 0.46 -6.08
N MET A 86 1.43 1.29 -6.44
CA MET A 86 2.67 0.86 -7.07
C MET A 86 3.48 -0.05 -6.14
N ALA A 87 3.61 0.33 -4.86
CA ALA A 87 4.25 -0.49 -3.84
C ALA A 87 3.58 -1.85 -3.73
N ARG A 88 2.25 -1.87 -3.58
CA ARG A 88 1.45 -3.11 -3.52
C ARG A 88 1.70 -4.01 -4.74
N ASP A 89 1.58 -3.46 -5.94
CA ASP A 89 1.67 -4.21 -7.19
C ASP A 89 3.10 -4.75 -7.40
N LEU A 90 4.12 -3.98 -7.03
CA LEU A 90 5.53 -4.38 -7.09
C LEU A 90 5.87 -5.48 -6.07
N TYR A 91 5.37 -5.36 -4.85
CA TYR A 91 5.56 -6.38 -3.82
C TYR A 91 4.82 -7.67 -4.14
N GLN A 92 3.62 -7.58 -4.72
CA GLN A 92 2.89 -8.74 -5.21
C GLN A 92 3.65 -9.43 -6.35
N LEU A 93 4.26 -8.66 -7.26
CA LEU A 93 5.11 -9.19 -8.30
C LEU A 93 6.29 -10.00 -7.72
N PHE A 94 6.99 -9.47 -6.72
CA PHE A 94 8.11 -10.17 -6.10
C PHE A 94 7.68 -11.38 -5.27
N ALA A 95 6.56 -11.28 -4.53
CA ALA A 95 5.99 -12.41 -3.80
C ALA A 95 5.62 -13.58 -4.73
N ASN A 96 5.15 -13.28 -5.96
CA ASN A 96 4.84 -14.30 -6.97
C ASN A 96 6.10 -14.84 -7.67
N THR A 97 7.20 -14.08 -7.68
CA THR A 97 8.43 -14.46 -8.39
C THR A 97 9.32 -15.37 -7.54
N TYR A 98 9.30 -15.23 -6.21
CA TYR A 98 10.21 -15.94 -5.31
C TYR A 98 9.48 -16.66 -4.19
N ASP A 99 9.64 -17.99 -4.09
CA ASP A 99 8.97 -18.80 -3.05
C ASP A 99 9.35 -18.43 -1.60
N GLN A 100 10.52 -17.83 -1.41
CA GLN A 100 11.07 -17.44 -0.10
C GLN A 100 10.77 -15.97 0.28
N ALA A 101 9.95 -15.26 -0.51
CA ALA A 101 9.59 -13.85 -0.34
C ALA A 101 8.53 -13.60 0.77
N ARG A 102 8.64 -14.27 1.92
CA ARG A 102 7.68 -14.11 3.03
C ARG A 102 7.48 -12.66 3.50
N PRO A 103 8.50 -11.77 3.52
CA PRO A 103 8.29 -10.37 3.83
C PRO A 103 7.32 -9.68 2.86
N PHE A 104 7.48 -9.91 1.54
CA PHE A 104 6.62 -9.32 0.52
C PHE A 104 5.16 -9.74 0.68
N SER A 105 4.88 -11.04 0.88
CA SER A 105 3.49 -11.52 1.00
C SER A 105 2.75 -10.99 2.24
N ASN A 106 3.47 -10.68 3.31
CA ASN A 106 2.89 -10.03 4.49
C ASN A 106 2.63 -8.54 4.26
N ILE A 107 3.54 -7.85 3.56
CA ILE A 107 3.50 -6.40 3.37
C ILE A 107 2.47 -5.98 2.31
N VAL A 108 2.23 -6.80 1.27
CA VAL A 108 1.17 -6.54 0.26
C VAL A 108 -0.19 -6.24 0.91
N ARG A 109 -0.52 -6.92 2.01
CA ARG A 109 -1.78 -6.68 2.74
C ARG A 109 -1.80 -5.29 3.40
N SER A 110 -0.65 -4.84 3.90
CA SER A 110 -0.51 -3.50 4.48
C SER A 110 -0.70 -2.44 3.40
N GLU A 111 -0.06 -2.59 2.24
CA GLU A 111 -0.20 -1.60 1.16
C GLU A 111 -1.61 -1.58 0.57
N GLN A 112 -2.29 -2.72 0.56
CA GLN A 112 -3.71 -2.73 0.22
C GLN A 112 -4.54 -1.87 1.21
N GLN A 113 -4.24 -1.93 2.51
CA GLN A 113 -4.92 -1.11 3.51
C GLN A 113 -4.58 0.38 3.36
N HIS A 114 -3.32 0.72 3.10
CA HIS A 114 -2.90 2.10 2.80
C HIS A 114 -3.59 2.64 1.56
N PHE A 115 -3.59 1.85 0.49
CA PHE A 115 -4.32 2.15 -0.74
C PHE A 115 -5.79 2.43 -0.41
N ASP A 116 -6.50 1.51 0.26
CA ASP A 116 -7.94 1.63 0.55
C ASP A 116 -8.29 2.85 1.41
N VAL A 117 -7.47 3.20 2.40
CA VAL A 117 -7.72 4.40 3.22
C VAL A 117 -7.55 5.68 2.40
N LEU A 118 -6.57 5.77 1.50
CA LEU A 118 -6.42 6.90 0.58
C LEU A 118 -7.58 6.97 -0.42
N GLY A 119 -8.04 5.82 -0.91
CA GLY A 119 -9.25 5.73 -1.76
C GLY A 119 -10.48 6.31 -1.08
N SER A 120 -10.66 6.01 0.21
CA SER A 120 -11.74 6.58 1.02
C SER A 120 -11.63 8.09 1.17
N MET A 121 -10.41 8.62 1.31
CA MET A 121 -10.15 10.06 1.37
C MET A 121 -10.40 10.75 0.01
N LEU A 122 -10.05 10.12 -1.11
CA LEU A 122 -10.35 10.63 -2.45
C LEU A 122 -11.87 10.83 -2.63
N VAL A 123 -12.66 9.83 -2.24
CA VAL A 123 -14.14 9.90 -2.26
C VAL A 123 -14.63 11.04 -1.36
N ARG A 124 -14.14 11.10 -0.12
CA ARG A 124 -14.54 12.12 0.87
C ARG A 124 -14.33 13.55 0.37
N TYR A 125 -13.25 13.80 -0.38
CA TYR A 125 -12.89 15.12 -0.87
C TYR A 125 -13.25 15.40 -2.33
N GLY A 126 -13.93 14.46 -3.00
CA GLY A 126 -14.32 14.60 -4.40
C GLY A 126 -13.11 14.74 -5.34
N VAL A 127 -12.03 14.00 -5.06
CA VAL A 127 -10.84 13.93 -5.91
C VAL A 127 -10.94 12.69 -6.79
N ALA A 128 -10.64 12.83 -8.09
CA ALA A 128 -10.66 11.70 -9.02
C ALA A 128 -9.61 10.65 -8.63
N ASP A 129 -9.97 9.36 -8.66
CA ASP A 129 -9.05 8.27 -8.35
C ASP A 129 -8.09 8.03 -9.54
N PRO A 130 -6.77 8.23 -9.38
CA PRO A 130 -5.80 7.97 -10.45
C PRO A 130 -5.74 6.49 -10.87
N ALA A 131 -6.19 5.57 -10.00
CA ALA A 131 -6.20 4.14 -10.30
C ALA A 131 -7.41 3.68 -11.13
N ALA A 132 -8.42 4.53 -11.29
CA ALA A 132 -9.67 4.16 -11.96
C ALA A 132 -9.42 3.69 -13.40
N GLY A 133 -9.90 2.48 -13.73
CA GLY A 133 -9.80 1.90 -15.07
C GLY A 133 -8.39 1.48 -15.50
N LYS A 134 -7.40 1.48 -14.60
CA LYS A 134 -6.02 1.06 -14.91
C LYS A 134 -5.74 -0.34 -14.35
N PRO A 135 -5.12 -1.25 -15.12
CA PRO A 135 -4.65 -2.53 -14.60
C PRO A 135 -3.37 -2.36 -13.76
N ALA A 136 -3.01 -3.38 -12.98
CA ALA A 136 -1.77 -3.39 -12.20
C ALA A 136 -0.53 -3.14 -13.09
N GLY A 137 0.44 -2.40 -12.57
CA GLY A 137 1.62 -1.98 -13.35
C GLY A 137 1.36 -0.82 -14.33
N GLN A 138 0.16 -0.22 -14.33
CA GLN A 138 -0.14 1.00 -15.07
C GLN A 138 -0.61 2.12 -14.13
N TYR A 139 0.12 3.23 -14.13
CA TYR A 139 -0.06 4.36 -13.20
C TYR A 139 -0.40 5.65 -13.95
N ALA A 140 -1.12 6.56 -13.29
CA ALA A 140 -1.46 7.86 -13.88
C ALA A 140 -0.25 8.79 -13.87
N ASN A 141 0.57 8.72 -12.83
CA ASN A 141 1.79 9.50 -12.70
C ASN A 141 2.95 8.84 -13.51
N ALA A 142 3.51 9.61 -14.45
CA ALA A 142 4.58 9.12 -15.33
C ALA A 142 5.88 8.79 -14.60
N GLU A 143 6.20 9.47 -13.49
CA GLU A 143 7.42 9.16 -12.72
C GLU A 143 7.21 7.89 -11.88
N ILE A 144 6.02 7.68 -11.31
CA ILE A 144 5.66 6.42 -10.64
C ILE A 144 5.73 5.25 -11.64
N GLN A 145 5.24 5.43 -12.87
CA GLN A 145 5.36 4.41 -13.91
C GLN A 145 6.82 4.05 -14.20
N LYS A 146 7.67 5.07 -14.38
CA LYS A 146 9.10 4.87 -14.66
C LYS A 146 9.81 4.16 -13.50
N LEU A 147 9.47 4.48 -12.26
CA LEU A 147 10.00 3.79 -11.08
C LEU A 147 9.54 2.35 -11.02
N TYR A 148 8.25 2.08 -11.23
CA TYR A 148 7.73 0.71 -11.30
C TYR A 148 8.49 -0.12 -12.33
N ASP A 149 8.65 0.38 -13.54
CA ASP A 149 9.33 -0.36 -14.62
C ASP A 149 10.78 -0.68 -14.25
N ALA A 150 11.51 0.31 -13.72
CA ALA A 150 12.91 0.16 -13.32
C ALA A 150 13.08 -0.80 -12.14
N TRP A 151 12.26 -0.65 -11.10
CA TRP A 151 12.31 -1.48 -9.91
C TRP A 151 11.82 -2.90 -10.16
N ALA A 152 10.80 -3.08 -11.00
CA ALA A 152 10.35 -4.40 -11.42
C ALA A 152 11.45 -5.14 -12.18
N ALA A 153 12.14 -4.47 -13.10
CA ALA A 153 13.27 -5.05 -13.82
C ALA A 153 14.42 -5.42 -12.87
N LYS A 154 14.81 -4.51 -11.97
CA LYS A 154 15.87 -4.73 -10.98
C LYS A 154 15.53 -5.88 -10.03
N GLY A 155 14.35 -5.86 -9.43
CA GLY A 155 13.94 -6.85 -8.42
C GLY A 155 13.73 -8.25 -8.99
N LYS A 156 13.47 -8.39 -10.30
CA LYS A 156 13.41 -9.70 -10.99
C LYS A 156 14.77 -10.38 -11.19
N THR A 157 15.89 -9.68 -10.95
CA THR A 157 17.22 -10.27 -11.15
C THR A 157 17.62 -11.28 -10.07
N SER A 158 17.19 -11.05 -8.83
CA SER A 158 17.38 -11.97 -7.70
C SER A 158 16.52 -11.56 -6.51
N LEU A 159 16.27 -12.50 -5.58
CA LEU A 159 15.56 -12.19 -4.33
C LEU A 159 16.26 -11.09 -3.51
N THR A 160 17.60 -11.10 -3.48
CA THR A 160 18.39 -10.04 -2.84
C THR A 160 18.15 -8.68 -3.50
N ALA A 161 18.10 -8.62 -4.83
CA ALA A 161 17.79 -7.39 -5.54
C ALA A 161 16.35 -6.93 -5.30
N ALA A 162 15.38 -7.85 -5.17
CA ALA A 162 14.02 -7.52 -4.77
C ALA A 162 13.98 -6.87 -3.37
N TYR A 163 14.66 -7.45 -2.37
CA TYR A 163 14.73 -6.84 -1.04
C TYR A 163 15.41 -5.46 -1.06
N ALA A 164 16.45 -5.28 -1.88
CA ALA A 164 17.07 -3.96 -2.07
C ALA A 164 16.09 -2.94 -2.68
N VAL A 165 15.27 -3.37 -3.65
CA VAL A 165 14.19 -2.55 -4.21
C VAL A 165 13.16 -2.18 -3.13
N GLY A 166 12.75 -3.13 -2.27
CA GLY A 166 11.87 -2.83 -1.14
C GLY A 166 12.47 -1.75 -0.22
N VAL A 167 13.75 -1.86 0.13
CA VAL A 167 14.44 -0.82 0.92
C VAL A 167 14.46 0.54 0.21
N GLU A 168 14.66 0.57 -1.10
CA GLU A 168 14.68 1.81 -1.89
C GLU A 168 13.30 2.47 -1.94
N LEU A 169 12.25 1.67 -2.18
CA LEU A 169 10.87 2.14 -2.23
C LEU A 169 10.46 2.73 -0.88
N GLU A 170 10.63 2.00 0.22
CA GLU A 170 10.21 2.49 1.54
C GLU A 170 10.95 3.76 1.98
N LYS A 171 12.19 3.94 1.53
CA LYS A 171 12.91 5.20 1.79
C LYS A 171 12.33 6.37 1.00
N ALA A 172 11.92 6.14 -0.23
CA ALA A 172 11.27 7.15 -1.06
C ALA A 172 9.92 7.54 -0.45
N ASP A 173 9.07 6.57 -0.15
CA ASP A 173 7.74 6.78 0.43
C ASP A 173 7.82 7.52 1.79
N ILE A 174 8.74 7.12 2.68
CA ILE A 174 8.98 7.84 3.95
C ILE A 174 9.39 9.30 3.73
N ALA A 175 10.22 9.58 2.70
CA ALA A 175 10.64 10.94 2.40
C ALA A 175 9.48 11.78 1.88
N ASP A 176 8.70 11.21 0.97
CA ASP A 176 7.57 11.89 0.34
C ASP A 176 6.43 12.13 1.34
N LEU A 177 6.12 11.15 2.20
CA LEU A 177 5.16 11.31 3.30
C LEU A 177 5.59 12.38 4.31
N LYS A 178 6.90 12.47 4.64
CA LYS A 178 7.41 13.54 5.51
C LYS A 178 7.20 14.91 4.88
N GLU A 179 7.47 15.06 3.58
CA GLU A 179 7.22 16.32 2.87
C GLU A 179 5.72 16.63 2.81
N ILE A 180 4.87 15.66 2.42
CA ILE A 180 3.42 15.79 2.38
C ILE A 180 2.85 16.23 3.73
N LEU A 181 3.34 15.69 4.84
CA LEU A 181 2.92 16.09 6.18
C LEU A 181 3.22 17.56 6.48
N THR A 182 4.30 18.15 5.95
CA THR A 182 4.62 19.58 6.17
C THR A 182 3.64 20.53 5.49
N ARG A 183 3.01 20.07 4.40
CA ARG A 183 2.10 20.85 3.55
C ARG A 183 0.62 20.46 3.68
N THR A 184 0.33 19.45 4.50
CA THR A 184 -1.04 19.05 4.82
C THR A 184 -1.57 19.90 5.98
N SER A 185 -2.77 20.44 5.83
CA SER A 185 -3.50 21.19 6.85
C SER A 185 -4.72 20.42 7.37
N ALA A 186 -5.37 19.63 6.50
CA ALA A 186 -6.51 18.79 6.84
C ALA A 186 -6.16 17.74 7.92
N ALA A 187 -6.88 17.78 9.04
CA ALA A 187 -6.54 16.99 10.23
C ALA A 187 -6.69 15.48 10.03
N ASP A 188 -7.73 15.05 9.33
CA ASP A 188 -7.95 13.66 8.92
C ASP A 188 -6.88 13.17 7.94
N LEU A 189 -6.46 13.97 6.96
CA LEU A 189 -5.32 13.61 6.11
C LEU A 189 -4.01 13.49 6.89
N LYS A 190 -3.74 14.38 7.85
CA LYS A 190 -2.56 14.24 8.73
C LYS A 190 -2.55 12.91 9.48
N VAL A 191 -3.71 12.48 9.98
CA VAL A 191 -3.85 11.18 10.66
C VAL A 191 -3.55 10.04 9.69
N VAL A 192 -4.10 10.09 8.47
CA VAL A 192 -3.82 9.07 7.45
C VAL A 192 -2.34 9.01 7.12
N TYR A 193 -1.71 10.12 6.70
CA TYR A 193 -0.30 10.13 6.31
C TYR A 193 0.65 9.78 7.46
N THR A 194 0.31 10.11 8.71
CA THR A 194 1.10 9.70 9.88
C THR A 194 1.05 8.18 10.08
N ASN A 195 -0.10 7.55 9.84
CA ASN A 195 -0.24 6.10 9.94
C ASN A 195 0.48 5.37 8.81
N LEU A 196 0.39 5.90 7.58
CA LEU A 196 1.16 5.41 6.43
C LEU A 196 2.65 5.47 6.73
N LEU A 197 3.15 6.64 7.18
CA LEU A 197 4.57 6.83 7.51
C LEU A 197 5.08 5.80 8.53
N LYS A 198 4.28 5.54 9.56
CA LYS A 198 4.60 4.50 10.55
C LYS A 198 4.61 3.09 9.92
N GLY A 199 3.68 2.81 9.00
CA GLY A 199 3.64 1.61 8.19
C GLY A 199 4.94 1.42 7.40
N SER A 200 5.30 2.40 6.58
CA SER A 200 6.50 2.41 5.73
C SER A 200 7.79 2.27 6.55
N GLU A 201 7.86 2.91 7.73
CA GLU A 201 8.98 2.71 8.66
C GLU A 201 9.09 1.25 9.14
N ASN A 202 7.96 0.56 9.35
CA ASN A 202 7.97 -0.86 9.72
C ASN A 202 8.40 -1.74 8.54
N HIS A 203 7.92 -1.43 7.33
CA HIS A 203 8.28 -2.13 6.10
C HIS A 203 9.77 -1.98 5.79
N LEU A 204 10.32 -0.76 5.92
CA LEU A 204 11.75 -0.50 5.76
C LEU A 204 12.59 -1.38 6.68
N ARG A 205 12.20 -1.51 7.95
CA ARG A 205 12.89 -2.40 8.90
C ARG A 205 12.80 -3.86 8.47
N ALA A 206 11.64 -4.30 7.99
CA ALA A 206 11.44 -5.66 7.50
C ALA A 206 12.31 -5.97 6.27
N TYR A 207 12.31 -5.10 5.25
CA TYR A 207 13.15 -5.28 4.06
C TYR A 207 14.64 -5.11 4.34
N THR A 208 15.02 -4.23 5.25
CA THR A 208 16.41 -4.10 5.69
C THR A 208 16.88 -5.40 6.36
N ALA A 209 16.08 -5.98 7.26
CA ALA A 209 16.41 -7.27 7.87
C ALA A 209 16.45 -8.40 6.83
N ALA A 210 15.54 -8.40 5.85
CA ALA A 210 15.50 -9.40 4.80
C ALA A 210 16.71 -9.32 3.86
N SER A 211 17.11 -8.12 3.46
CA SER A 211 18.28 -7.87 2.61
C SER A 211 19.61 -8.27 3.28
N GLN A 212 19.67 -8.26 4.62
CA GLN A 212 20.82 -8.69 5.40
C GLN A 212 20.80 -10.20 5.74
N GLY A 213 19.77 -10.93 5.32
CA GLY A 213 19.60 -12.36 5.64
C GLY A 213 19.15 -12.63 7.08
N THR A 214 18.71 -11.61 7.81
CA THR A 214 18.37 -11.66 9.24
C THR A 214 16.89 -11.94 9.50
N THR A 215 16.07 -12.16 8.47
CA THR A 215 14.67 -12.56 8.64
C THR A 215 14.59 -13.94 9.28
N GLY A 216 14.26 -13.95 10.56
CA GLY A 216 14.27 -15.12 11.43
C GLY A 216 13.50 -16.32 10.90
N GLY A 217 14.22 -17.43 10.74
CA GLY A 217 13.68 -18.75 10.49
C GLY A 217 14.71 -19.62 9.78
N LYS A 218 15.63 -20.21 10.57
CA LYS A 218 16.55 -21.30 10.22
C LYS A 218 16.76 -21.49 8.71
N GLN A 219 17.87 -20.99 8.19
CA GLN A 219 18.42 -21.49 6.93
C GLN A 219 18.84 -22.95 7.13
N GLN A 220 17.88 -23.85 6.98
CA GLN A 220 18.11 -25.26 6.76
C GLN A 220 18.38 -25.41 5.27
N GLY A 221 19.62 -25.80 4.93
CA GLY A 221 19.94 -26.27 3.58
C GLY A 221 21.08 -25.56 2.85
N GLN A 222 22.20 -25.23 3.52
CA GLN A 222 23.47 -25.29 2.80
C GLN A 222 23.86 -26.78 2.74
N GLN A 223 23.39 -27.49 1.71
CA GLN A 223 23.88 -28.83 1.37
C GLN A 223 25.28 -28.66 0.78
N GLY A 224 26.27 -28.50 1.67
CA GLY A 224 27.69 -28.43 1.37
C GLY A 224 28.45 -29.44 2.21
N GLN A 225 28.52 -30.65 1.70
CA GLN A 225 29.49 -31.73 1.96
C GLN A 225 30.40 -31.57 3.20
N GLY A 226 30.11 -32.35 4.25
CA GLY A 226 30.94 -32.47 5.44
C GLY A 226 30.81 -33.86 6.06
N ARG A 227 31.45 -34.83 5.42
CA ARG A 227 31.68 -36.20 5.89
C ARG A 227 32.20 -36.21 7.32
N TRP A 228 31.43 -36.74 8.27
CA TRP A 228 31.95 -37.23 9.55
C TRP A 228 31.45 -38.64 9.79
N GLY A 229 32.42 -39.53 9.99
CA GLY A 229 32.29 -40.97 9.96
C GLY A 229 31.66 -41.59 11.20
N GLN A 230 31.48 -42.90 11.07
CA GLN A 230 30.90 -43.82 12.02
C GLN A 230 31.69 -43.95 13.34
N GLN A 231 31.00 -44.59 14.30
CA GLN A 231 31.49 -45.44 15.39
C GLN A 231 32.02 -44.76 16.67
N GLY A 232 31.38 -45.15 17.77
CA GLY A 232 31.88 -44.92 19.12
C GLY A 232 30.88 -45.34 20.20
N GLN A 233 30.64 -46.65 20.36
CA GLN A 233 30.08 -47.19 21.59
C GLN A 233 31.06 -46.96 22.77
N ARG A 234 30.58 -46.43 23.90
CA ARG A 234 31.04 -46.74 25.28
C ARG A 234 30.26 -45.84 26.27
N GLN A 235 29.35 -46.39 27.08
CA GLN A 235 29.58 -47.03 28.39
C GLN A 235 29.72 -46.00 29.53
N GLY A 236 28.77 -46.06 30.47
CA GLY A 236 28.50 -45.00 31.45
C GLY A 236 29.38 -44.95 32.69
N LYS A 237 29.05 -43.96 33.54
CA LYS A 237 29.23 -43.78 34.99
C LYS A 237 28.76 -42.34 35.26
N GLY A 238 27.75 -42.08 36.09
CA GLY A 238 27.81 -42.15 37.54
C GLY A 238 27.93 -40.71 38.08
N GLY A 239 26.86 -40.17 38.66
CA GLY A 239 26.84 -38.80 39.18
C GLY A 239 25.49 -38.44 39.80
N GLN A 240 25.20 -39.05 40.96
CA GLN A 240 24.11 -38.65 41.84
C GLN A 240 24.37 -37.24 42.37
N GLN A 241 23.42 -36.33 42.24
CA GLN A 241 23.24 -35.27 43.23
C GLN A 241 21.76 -34.93 43.40
N ARG A 242 21.36 -35.09 44.66
CA ARG A 242 20.03 -34.92 45.22
C ARG A 242 19.74 -33.43 45.38
N MET A 243 18.51 -33.02 45.06
CA MET A 243 17.82 -31.98 45.82
C MET A 243 16.32 -32.29 45.86
N SER A 244 15.85 -32.51 47.08
CA SER A 244 14.46 -32.36 47.56
C SER A 244 13.78 -31.17 46.88
N GLY A 245 12.54 -31.21 46.42
CA GLY A 245 11.36 -31.80 47.05
C GLY A 245 10.49 -30.66 47.57
N GLN A 246 9.47 -30.24 46.81
CA GLN A 246 8.22 -29.69 47.36
C GLN A 246 7.11 -29.83 46.32
N GLN A 247 6.07 -30.57 46.72
CA GLN A 247 4.75 -30.72 46.13
C GLN A 247 4.07 -29.35 45.94
N GLY A 248 3.06 -29.13 45.09
CA GLY A 248 2.20 -30.00 44.32
C GLY A 248 1.10 -29.14 43.66
N GLY A 249 0.34 -29.71 42.73
CA GLY A 249 -0.80 -29.02 42.13
C GLY A 249 -1.33 -29.74 40.89
N GLN A 250 -2.22 -30.70 41.12
CA GLN A 250 -2.94 -31.44 40.08
C GLN A 250 -3.96 -30.52 39.39
N GLY A 251 -3.97 -30.53 38.06
CA GLY A 251 -5.04 -29.95 37.25
C GLY A 251 -5.34 -30.88 36.07
N GLN A 252 -6.40 -31.68 36.22
CA GLN A 252 -6.97 -32.54 35.19
C GLN A 252 -7.92 -31.74 34.30
N GLY A 253 -7.92 -32.05 33.00
CA GLY A 253 -8.89 -31.57 32.01
C GLY A 253 -8.17 -31.51 30.66
N GLY A 254 -8.35 -32.45 29.73
CA GLY A 254 -9.60 -33.09 29.31
C GLY A 254 -9.68 -32.84 27.81
N GLY A 255 -8.98 -33.67 27.03
CA GLY A 255 -8.93 -33.55 25.59
C GLY A 255 -10.21 -34.04 24.93
N TYR A 256 -10.65 -33.34 23.89
CA TYR A 256 -11.54 -33.85 22.85
C TYR A 256 -11.09 -33.31 21.51
N GLY A 257 -10.69 -34.21 20.61
CA GLY A 257 -10.58 -33.94 19.19
C GLY A 257 -11.91 -34.20 18.47
N ARG A 258 -12.12 -33.50 17.36
CA ARG A 258 -12.94 -33.86 16.18
C ARG A 258 -12.78 -32.72 15.17
N THR A 259 -12.09 -32.90 14.06
CA THR A 259 -12.70 -33.25 12.75
C THR A 259 -14.14 -32.75 12.58
N GLY A 260 -14.31 -31.73 11.73
CA GLY A 260 -15.63 -31.22 11.34
C GLY A 260 -15.50 -30.15 10.27
N GLN A 261 -16.13 -30.40 9.12
CA GLN A 261 -16.04 -29.67 7.88
C GLN A 261 -16.62 -28.24 7.92
N ARG A 262 -16.16 -27.41 6.96
CA ARG A 262 -16.75 -26.13 6.55
C ARG A 262 -18.23 -26.30 6.15
N PRO A 263 -19.09 -25.32 6.44
CA PRO A 263 -20.25 -25.02 5.62
C PRO A 263 -19.97 -23.83 4.69
N ALA A 264 -20.33 -24.02 3.42
CA ALA A 264 -20.59 -22.96 2.47
C ALA A 264 -21.99 -22.35 2.73
N ASP A 265 -22.30 -21.28 2.00
CA ASP A 265 -23.63 -20.69 1.78
C ASP A 265 -23.97 -19.42 2.59
N CYS A 266 -23.65 -18.27 1.98
CA CYS A 266 -24.34 -17.00 2.22
C CYS A 266 -25.25 -16.72 1.00
N PRO A 267 -26.58 -16.57 1.15
CA PRO A 267 -27.47 -16.22 0.05
C PRO A 267 -27.45 -14.71 -0.23
N VAL A 268 -27.38 -14.37 -1.52
CA VAL A 268 -27.65 -13.03 -2.05
C VAL A 268 -29.16 -12.80 -2.12
N THR A 269 -29.67 -11.80 -1.40
CA THR A 269 -31.00 -11.25 -1.65
C THR A 269 -30.85 -9.97 -2.45
N SER A 270 -31.23 -10.02 -3.72
CA SER A 270 -31.58 -8.87 -4.53
C SER A 270 -32.91 -8.31 -4.03
N ALA A 271 -32.95 -7.00 -3.75
CA ALA A 271 -34.19 -6.26 -3.56
C ALA A 271 -34.39 -5.36 -4.78
N THR A 272 -35.55 -5.56 -5.40
CA THR A 272 -36.20 -4.73 -6.41
C THR A 272 -36.68 -3.42 -5.81
#